data_AF-A0A1F2U4Y3-F1
#
_entry.id   AF-A0A1F2U4Y3-F1
#
_cell.length_a   1.000
_cell.length_b   1.000
_cell.length_c   1.000
_cell.angle_alpha   90.00
_cell.angle_beta   90.00
_cell.angle_gamma   90.00
#
_symmetry.space_group_name_H-M   'P 1'
#
loop_
_entity.id
_entity.type
_entity.pdbx_description
1 polymer ?
#
loop_
_entity_poly.entity_id
_entity_poly.type
_entity_poly.pdbx_seq_one_letter_code
_entity_poly.pdbx_strand_id
1 'polypeptide(L)' 'MTELRARLARSRTTHSLFDTDRFRRHIESACVTTWERHQRGEPPENFAVEPMQRVMGDE' A
#
# COMPACT_ATOMS: atom_id res chain seq x y z
N MET A 1 -8.21 20.52 -22.08
CA MET A 1 -8.47 20.12 -20.67
C MET A 1 -9.02 18.69 -20.53
N THR A 2 -9.73 18.15 -21.52
CA THR A 2 -10.42 16.84 -21.43
C THR A 2 -9.47 15.64 -21.55
N GLU A 3 -8.45 15.73 -22.41
CA GLU A 3 -7.51 14.64 -22.69
C GLU A 3 -6.60 14.29 -21.51
N LEU A 4 -6.10 15.32 -20.80
CA LEU A 4 -5.31 15.12 -19.57
C LEU A 4 -6.12 14.40 -18.49
N ARG A 5 -7.41 14.75 -18.33
CA ARG A 5 -8.33 14.09 -17.40
C ARG A 5 -8.57 12.63 -17.78
N ALA A 6 -8.75 12.34 -19.07
CA ALA A 6 -8.92 10.97 -19.56
C ALA A 6 -7.67 10.11 -19.29
N ARG A 7 -6.49 10.68 -19.49
CA ARG A 7 -5.21 10.00 -19.19
C ARG A 7 -5.08 9.68 -17.70
N LEU A 8 -5.37 10.64 -16.83
CA LEU A 8 -5.38 10.45 -15.38
C LEU A 8 -6.40 9.39 -14.94
N ALA A 9 -7.63 9.44 -15.48
CA ALA A 9 -8.67 8.48 -15.14
C ALA A 9 -8.25 7.05 -15.47
N ARG A 10 -7.59 6.84 -16.62
CA ARG A 10 -7.07 5.53 -17.04
C ARG A 10 -5.89 5.08 -16.19
N SER A 11 -4.92 5.95 -15.92
CA SER A 11 -3.77 5.62 -15.07
C SER A 11 -4.17 5.27 -13.64
N ARG A 12 -5.20 5.93 -13.10
CA ARG A 12 -5.73 5.67 -11.75
C ARG A 12 -6.20 4.23 -11.56
N THR A 13 -6.77 3.61 -12.58
CA THR A 13 -7.27 2.23 -12.49
C THR A 13 -6.21 1.18 -12.82
N THR A 14 -5.11 1.56 -13.48
CA THR A 14 -4.11 0.61 -13.99
C THR A 14 -2.79 0.64 -13.23
N HIS A 15 -2.46 1.72 -12.53
CA HIS A 15 -1.18 1.87 -11.85
C HIS A 15 -1.34 1.66 -10.34
N SER A 16 -0.42 0.89 -9.77
CA SER A 16 -0.35 0.60 -8.33
C SER A 16 -0.24 1.85 -7.45
N LEU A 17 0.30 2.95 -7.97
CA LEU A 17 0.41 4.25 -7.28
C LEU A 17 -0.95 4.86 -6.90
N PHE A 18 -2.04 4.41 -7.51
CA PHE A 18 -3.40 4.90 -7.20
C PHE A 18 -4.27 3.85 -6.50
N ASP A 19 -3.70 2.69 -6.14
CA ASP A 19 -4.40 1.65 -5.40
C ASP A 19 -4.44 2.01 -3.91
N THR A 20 -5.38 2.90 -3.55
CA THR A 20 -5.55 3.41 -2.18
C THR A 20 -5.72 2.28 -1.17
N ASP A 21 -6.40 1.21 -1.56
CA ASP A 21 -6.63 0.07 -0.67
C ASP A 21 -5.34 -0.71 -0.39
N ARG A 22 -4.51 -0.94 -1.42
CA ARG A 22 -3.17 -1.51 -1.25
C ARG A 22 -2.30 -0.64 -0.33
N PHE A 23 -2.25 0.68 -0.56
CA PHE A 23 -1.47 1.58 0.31
C PHE A 23 -1.95 1.56 1.76
N ARG A 24 -3.27 1.60 1.96
CA ARG A 24 -3.87 1.53 3.30
C ARG A 24 -3.42 0.25 4.04
N ARG A 25 -3.50 -0.91 3.39
CA ARG A 25 -3.07 -2.19 3.96
C ARG A 25 -1.58 -2.20 4.32
N HIS A 26 -0.73 -1.59 3.49
CA HIS A 26 0.70 -1.45 3.79
C HIS A 26 0.97 -0.59 5.02
N ILE A 27 0.29 0.55 5.14
CA ILE A 27 0.41 1.44 6.30
C ILE A 27 -0.10 0.76 7.57
N GLU A 28 -1.26 0.08 7.50
CA GLU A 28 -1.81 -0.68 8.64
C GLU A 28 -0.83 -1.76 9.11
N SER A 29 -0.24 -2.52 8.20
CA SER A 29 0.79 -3.51 8.52
C SER A 29 2.02 -2.89 9.20
N ALA A 30 2.48 -1.74 8.72
CA ALA A 30 3.59 -1.01 9.35
C ALA A 30 3.25 -0.55 10.77
N CYS A 31 2.03 -0.02 10.97
CA CYS A 31 1.56 0.41 12.28
C CYS A 31 1.49 -0.76 13.27
N VAL A 32 0.93 -1.90 12.86
CA VAL A 32 0.86 -3.12 13.67
C VAL A 32 2.27 -3.58 14.05
N THR A 33 3.18 -3.69 13.07
CA THR A 33 4.57 -4.12 13.32
C THR A 33 5.26 -3.21 14.33
N THR A 34 5.09 -1.89 14.18
CA THR A 34 5.69 -0.90 15.09
C THR A 34 5.10 -1.03 16.50
N TRP A 35 3.78 -1.24 16.60
CA TRP A 35 3.10 -1.42 17.87
C TRP A 35 3.55 -2.70 18.59
N GLU A 36 3.66 -3.82 17.88
CA GLU A 36 4.13 -5.08 18.44
C GLU A 36 5.57 -4.97 18.97
N ARG A 37 6.46 -4.29 18.25
CA ARG A 37 7.83 -4.00 18.70
C ARG A 37 7.83 -3.16 19.98
N HIS A 38 7.03 -2.09 20.00
CA HIS A 38 6.88 -1.24 21.18
C HIS A 38 6.38 -2.02 22.39
N GLN A 39 5.38 -2.90 22.21
CA GLN A 39 4.85 -3.76 23.28
C GLN A 39 5.89 -4.74 23.83
N ARG A 40 6.88 -5.12 23.03
CA ARG A 40 8.03 -5.94 23.46
C ARG A 40 9.15 -5.13 24.11
N GLY A 41 9.04 -3.80 24.17
CA GLY A 41 10.08 -2.91 24.70
C GLY A 41 11.29 -2.75 23.78
N GLU A 42 11.15 -3.11 22.50
CA GLU A 42 12.22 -2.95 21.52
C GLU A 42 12.38 -1.47 21.13
N PRO A 43 13.61 -1.01 20.85
CA PRO A 43 13.83 0.33 20.32
C PRO A 43 13.25 0.45 18.89
N PRO A 44 12.94 1.68 18.43
CA PRO A 44 12.56 1.92 17.04
C PRO A 44 13.63 1.40 16.07
N GLU A 45 13.21 0.60 15.09
CA GLU A 45 14.09 -0.01 14.10
C GLU A 45 13.47 0.09 12.69
N ASN A 46 14.32 0.21 11.67
CA ASN A 46 13.88 0.16 10.28
C ASN A 46 13.43 -1.25 9.90
N PHE A 47 12.32 -1.36 9.18
CA PHE A 47 11.86 -2.61 8.60
C PHE A 47 11.17 -2.36 7.25
N ALA A 48 11.14 -3.39 6.41
CA ALA A 48 10.41 -3.35 5.14
C ALA A 48 9.00 -3.91 5.33
N VAL A 49 8.01 -3.30 4.66
CA VAL A 49 6.67 -3.87 4.53
C VAL A 49 6.66 -4.73 3.27
N GLU A 50 6.32 -6.01 3.43
CA GLU A 50 6.28 -6.95 2.32
C GLU A 50 5.29 -6.50 1.23
N PRO A 51 5.67 -6.60 -0.06
CA PRO A 51 4.77 -6.28 -1.17
C PRO A 51 3.54 -7.19 -1.13
N MET A 52 2.35 -6.59 -1.16
CA MET A 52 1.13 -7.39 -1.23
C MET A 52 0.94 -7.82 -2.68
N GLN A 53 1.21 -9.09 -2.97
CA GLN A 53 0.95 -9.65 -4.29
C GLN A 53 -0.52 -9.43 -4.63
N ARG A 54 -0.78 -8.95 -5.85
CA ARG A 54 -2.15 -8.89 -6.32
C ARG A 54 -2.56 -10.33 -6.57
N VAL A 55 -3.48 -10.86 -5.77
CA VAL A 55 -4.17 -12.10 -6.12
C VAL A 55 -4.89 -11.79 -7.42
N MET A 56 -4.38 -12.33 -8.52
CA MET A 56 -5.12 -12.39 -9.77
C MET A 56 -6.24 -13.37 -9.50
N GLY A 57 -7.42 -12.85 -9.14
CA GLY A 57 -8.62 -13.67 -9.14
C GLY A 57 -8.79 -14.22 -10.54
N ASP A 58 -8.86 -15.55 -10.62
CA ASP A 58 -9.30 -16.28 -11.80
C ASP A 58 -10.59 -15.66 -12.35
N GLU A 59 -10.58 -15.46 -13.68
CA GLU A 59 -11.69 -15.27 -14.63
C GLU A 59 -12.98 -14.55 -14.19
#